data_AF-A0A917YRK4-F1
#
_entry.id   AF-A0A917YRK4-F1
#
_cell.length_a   1.000
_cell.length_b   1.000
_cell.length_c   1.000
_cell.angle_alpha   90.00
_cell.angle_beta   90.00
_cell.angle_gamma   90.00
#
_symmetry.space_group_name_H-M   'P 1'
#
loop_
_entity.id
_entity.type
_entity.pdbx_description
1 polymer ?
#
loop_
_entity_poly.entity_id
_entity_poly.type
_entity_poly.pdbx_seq_one_letter_code
_entity_poly.pdbx_strand_id
1 'polypeptide(L)'
;MSLRTSGAVVTLLVGSVSVAAPAEARASAPVPAVAAANPVVWSWGSIRSADRAGLARGKVVQDRPGFVVNGKLYDLPGRAGCSWLQLRWVKEDGSKGAKTYGNCSESRPAAFSVGVGYVVSIEGRVCRGTSDQITGACSSWEGVWARGG
;
A
#
# COMPACT_ATOMS: atom_id res chain seq x y z
N MET A 1 26.31 61.39 19.05
CA MET A 1 25.49 61.47 20.28
C MET A 1 25.64 60.14 20.99
N SER A 2 26.49 59.99 22.03
CA SER A 2 26.30 60.49 23.41
C SER A 2 25.01 59.89 24.01
N LEU A 3 24.96 59.18 25.13
CA LEU A 3 25.69 59.37 26.39
C LEU A 3 25.88 58.04 27.16
N ARG A 4 26.93 58.04 28.01
CA ARG A 4 27.12 57.21 29.22
C ARG A 4 25.89 57.32 30.15
N THR A 5 25.75 56.45 31.16
CA THR A 5 25.70 56.79 32.61
C THR A 5 25.43 55.53 33.43
N SER A 6 26.29 55.31 34.44
CA SER A 6 26.18 54.31 35.50
C SER A 6 25.09 54.69 36.51
N GLY A 7 24.40 53.72 37.12
CA GLY A 7 23.49 53.97 38.23
C GLY A 7 23.30 52.72 39.10
N ALA A 8 23.60 52.86 40.38
CA ALA A 8 23.70 51.80 41.38
C ALA A 8 22.36 51.45 42.05
N VAL A 9 22.28 50.19 42.48
CA VAL A 9 21.60 49.54 43.62
C VAL A 9 20.54 50.34 44.40
N VAL A 10 19.34 49.76 44.56
CA VAL A 10 18.58 49.74 45.82
C VAL A 10 17.86 48.40 45.97
N THR A 11 18.20 47.66 47.03
CA THR A 11 17.51 46.46 47.51
C THR A 11 16.34 46.89 48.38
N LEU A 12 15.14 46.38 48.11
CA LEU A 12 14.00 46.41 49.05
C LEU A 12 13.33 45.03 49.06
N LEU A 13 13.55 44.32 50.18
CA LEU A 13 12.83 43.12 50.59
C LEU A 13 11.45 43.53 51.11
N VAL A 14 10.37 43.06 50.48
CA VAL A 14 9.04 43.02 51.10
C VAL A 14 8.40 41.68 50.76
N GLY A 15 8.04 40.95 51.80
CA GLY A 15 7.53 39.59 51.73
C GLY A 15 6.15 39.50 51.07
N SER A 16 5.89 38.35 50.44
CA SER A 16 4.59 38.00 49.89
C SER A 16 4.27 36.58 50.33
N VAL A 17 3.21 36.45 51.14
CA VAL A 17 2.68 35.18 51.64
C VAL A 17 2.00 34.47 50.48
N SER A 18 2.50 33.31 50.06
CA SER A 18 1.90 32.52 48.99
C SER A 18 0.76 31.67 49.57
N VAL A 19 -0.49 32.05 49.27
CA VAL A 19 -1.65 31.20 49.51
C VAL A 19 -1.71 30.18 48.38
N ALA A 20 -1.45 28.90 48.69
CA ALA A 20 -1.51 27.81 47.74
C ALA A 20 -2.96 27.58 47.30
N ALA A 21 -3.23 27.77 46.00
CA ALA A 21 -4.47 27.32 45.37
C ALA A 21 -4.44 25.79 45.18
N PRO A 22 -5.56 25.07 45.35
CA PRO A 22 -5.60 23.64 45.06
C PRO A 22 -5.47 23.43 43.55
N ALA A 23 -4.48 22.64 43.15
CA ALA A 23 -4.35 22.14 41.79
C ALA A 23 -5.48 21.15 41.51
N GLU A 24 -6.51 21.56 40.78
CA GLU A 24 -7.48 20.65 40.21
C GLU A 24 -6.77 19.78 39.16
N ALA A 25 -6.55 18.52 39.52
CA ALA A 25 -6.08 17.49 38.62
C ALA A 25 -7.07 17.35 37.45
N ARG A 26 -6.71 17.91 36.28
CA ARG A 26 -7.41 17.64 35.02
C ARG A 26 -7.30 16.15 34.72
N ALA A 27 -8.37 15.42 35.01
CA ALA A 27 -8.54 14.05 34.55
C ALA A 27 -8.41 14.05 33.01
N SER A 28 -7.34 13.46 32.50
CA SER A 28 -7.19 13.20 31.06
C SER A 28 -8.30 12.23 30.67
N ALA A 29 -9.26 12.69 29.86
CA ALA A 29 -10.26 11.81 29.29
C ALA A 29 -9.54 10.73 28.45
N PRO A 30 -9.88 9.44 28.61
CA PRO A 30 -9.30 8.40 27.78
C PRO A 30 -9.68 8.64 26.32
N VAL A 31 -8.69 8.79 25.45
CA VAL A 31 -8.89 8.80 23.99
C VAL A 31 -9.47 7.44 23.62
N PRO A 32 -10.63 7.37 22.95
CA PRO A 32 -11.17 6.10 22.52
C PRO A 32 -10.17 5.42 21.58
N ALA A 33 -9.72 4.22 21.93
CA ALA A 33 -8.93 3.39 21.04
C ALA A 33 -9.79 3.09 19.81
N VAL A 34 -9.40 3.66 18.65
CA VAL A 34 -10.05 3.33 17.39
C VAL A 34 -9.71 1.88 17.08
N ALA A 35 -10.68 0.99 17.22
CA ALA A 35 -10.53 -0.41 16.86
C ALA A 35 -10.11 -0.48 15.38
N ALA A 36 -8.91 -1.02 15.13
CA ALA A 36 -8.45 -1.30 13.78
C ALA A 36 -9.37 -2.37 13.19
N ALA A 37 -10.13 -2.01 12.16
CA ALA A 37 -10.94 -2.97 11.44
C ALA A 37 -10.00 -4.00 10.79
N ASN A 38 -10.31 -5.29 10.92
CA ASN A 38 -9.56 -6.33 10.23
C ASN A 38 -9.64 -6.09 8.72
N PRO A 39 -8.51 -6.18 7.98
CA PRO A 39 -8.53 -6.00 6.54
C PRO A 39 -9.33 -7.12 5.89
N VAL A 40 -10.13 -6.78 4.90
CA VAL A 40 -10.89 -7.78 4.12
C VAL A 40 -9.97 -8.35 3.05
N VAL A 41 -9.91 -9.67 2.93
CA VAL A 41 -8.96 -10.37 2.04
C VAL A 41 -9.72 -11.28 1.08
N TRP A 42 -9.44 -11.15 -0.22
CA TRP A 42 -9.94 -12.03 -1.27
C TRP A 42 -8.77 -12.66 -2.00
N SER A 43 -8.69 -13.98 -2.01
CA SER A 43 -7.75 -14.70 -2.87
C SER A 43 -8.40 -14.91 -4.23
N TRP A 44 -7.65 -14.67 -5.30
CA TRP A 44 -8.07 -15.02 -6.66
C TRP A 44 -7.43 -16.32 -7.10
N GLY A 45 -7.99 -16.91 -8.15
CA GLY A 45 -7.53 -18.16 -8.72
C GLY A 45 -6.12 -18.08 -9.32
N SER A 46 -5.79 -19.11 -10.09
CA SER A 46 -4.53 -19.18 -10.83
C SER A 46 -4.74 -18.72 -12.26
N ILE A 47 -4.09 -17.63 -12.65
CA ILE A 47 -4.07 -17.18 -14.05
C ILE A 47 -2.84 -17.80 -14.71
N ARG A 48 -3.02 -18.52 -15.81
CA ARG A 48 -1.93 -19.19 -16.53
C ARG A 48 -1.73 -18.58 -17.91
N SER A 49 -0.49 -18.52 -18.38
CA SER A 49 -0.24 -18.19 -19.78
C SER A 49 -0.87 -19.23 -20.71
N ALA A 50 -1.07 -18.86 -21.99
CA ALA A 50 -1.66 -19.74 -22.99
C ALA A 50 -0.91 -21.09 -23.15
N ASP A 51 0.42 -21.08 -23.04
CA ASP A 51 1.30 -22.26 -23.10
C ASP A 51 1.51 -22.95 -21.74
N ARG A 52 0.86 -22.45 -20.69
CA ARG A 52 0.92 -22.88 -19.30
C ARG A 52 2.30 -22.82 -18.65
N ALA A 53 3.27 -22.09 -19.21
CA ALA A 53 4.58 -21.87 -18.60
C ALA A 53 4.62 -20.69 -17.63
N GLY A 54 3.71 -19.73 -17.72
CA GLY A 54 3.53 -18.68 -16.73
C GLY A 54 2.34 -18.98 -15.82
N LEU A 55 2.49 -18.65 -14.54
CA LEU A 55 1.43 -18.79 -13.55
C LEU A 55 1.46 -17.59 -12.58
N ALA A 56 0.33 -16.93 -12.39
CA ALA A 56 0.16 -15.91 -11.37
C ALA A 56 -0.97 -16.28 -10.42
N ARG A 57 -0.77 -16.00 -9.12
CA ARG A 57 -1.78 -16.14 -8.08
C ARG A 57 -1.53 -15.13 -6.99
N GLY A 58 -2.57 -14.76 -6.25
CA GLY A 58 -2.44 -13.76 -5.21
C GLY A 58 -3.72 -13.50 -4.46
N LYS A 59 -3.74 -12.34 -3.81
CA LYS A 59 -4.87 -11.83 -3.05
C LYS A 59 -5.01 -10.33 -3.24
N VAL A 60 -6.23 -9.87 -3.04
CA VAL A 60 -6.59 -8.46 -2.89
C VAL A 60 -6.89 -8.23 -1.41
N VAL A 61 -6.25 -7.22 -0.84
CA VAL A 61 -6.43 -6.81 0.55
C VAL A 61 -7.06 -5.43 0.53
N GLN A 62 -8.22 -5.28 1.15
CA GLN A 62 -8.80 -3.98 1.45
C GLN A 62 -8.29 -3.54 2.82
N ASP A 63 -7.46 -2.50 2.81
CA ASP A 63 -6.95 -1.84 4.00
C ASP A 63 -7.14 -0.33 3.84
N ARG A 64 -7.38 0.42 4.93
CA ARG A 64 -7.63 1.86 4.77
C ARG A 64 -6.32 2.58 4.41
N PRO A 65 -6.23 3.33 3.29
CA PRO A 65 -7.26 3.65 2.29
C PRO A 65 -7.14 2.83 0.97
N GLY A 66 -8.11 1.95 0.69
CA GLY A 66 -8.30 1.32 -0.62
C GLY A 66 -7.89 -0.16 -0.71
N PHE A 67 -7.59 -0.62 -1.93
CA PHE A 67 -7.22 -2.00 -2.22
C PHE A 67 -5.75 -2.12 -2.60
N VAL A 68 -5.13 -3.21 -2.15
CA VAL A 68 -3.77 -3.64 -2.51
C VAL A 68 -3.83 -5.02 -3.12
N VAL A 69 -3.31 -5.18 -4.33
CA VAL A 69 -3.16 -6.48 -4.99
C VAL A 69 -1.74 -6.96 -4.76
N ASN A 70 -1.57 -8.16 -4.19
CA ASN A 70 -0.27 -8.77 -4.01
C ASN A 70 -0.29 -10.26 -4.36
N GLY A 71 0.87 -10.81 -4.70
CA GLY A 71 0.96 -12.20 -5.09
C GLY A 71 2.34 -12.61 -5.59
N LYS A 72 2.36 -13.73 -6.31
CA LYS A 72 3.56 -14.31 -6.91
C LYS A 72 3.33 -14.65 -8.38
N LEU A 73 4.31 -14.30 -9.20
CA LEU A 73 4.44 -14.67 -10.60
C LEU A 73 5.51 -15.74 -10.73
N TYR A 74 5.10 -16.90 -11.22
CA TYR A 74 5.93 -18.06 -11.45
C TYR A 74 6.27 -18.14 -12.93
N ASP A 75 7.54 -18.38 -13.20
CA ASP A 75 8.01 -18.89 -14.47
C ASP A 75 8.24 -20.39 -14.27
N LEU A 76 7.44 -21.23 -14.90
CA LEU A 76 7.48 -22.68 -14.70
C LEU A 76 8.56 -23.30 -15.58
N PRO A 77 9.31 -24.30 -15.08
CA PRO A 77 10.40 -24.89 -15.82
C PRO A 77 9.92 -25.63 -17.08
N GLY A 78 10.82 -25.76 -18.05
CA GLY A 78 10.61 -26.58 -19.25
C GLY A 78 10.15 -25.80 -20.48
N ARG A 79 10.08 -24.47 -20.44
CA ARG A 79 9.91 -23.63 -21.63
C ARG A 79 10.79 -22.38 -21.55
N ALA A 80 11.49 -22.09 -22.64
CA ALA A 80 12.30 -20.88 -22.75
C ALA A 80 11.44 -19.60 -22.71
N GLY A 81 12.08 -18.49 -22.32
CA GLY A 81 11.46 -17.18 -22.20
C GLY A 81 10.98 -16.87 -20.79
N CYS A 82 10.41 -15.67 -20.61
CA CYS A 82 9.95 -15.17 -19.33
C CYS A 82 8.43 -15.09 -19.26
N SER A 83 7.91 -15.15 -18.04
CA SER A 83 6.51 -14.92 -17.73
C SER A 83 6.27 -13.46 -17.38
N TRP A 84 5.14 -12.93 -17.84
CA TRP A 84 4.73 -11.55 -17.58
C TRP A 84 3.29 -11.51 -17.08
N LEU A 85 3.06 -10.91 -15.91
CA LEU A 85 1.72 -10.61 -15.38
C LEU A 85 1.35 -9.18 -15.78
N GLN A 86 0.20 -9.01 -16.43
CA GLN A 86 -0.43 -7.72 -16.60
C GLN A 86 -1.67 -7.65 -15.69
N LEU A 87 -1.75 -6.59 -14.89
CA LEU A 87 -2.91 -6.22 -14.11
C LEU A 87 -3.50 -4.95 -14.69
N ARG A 88 -4.83 -4.88 -14.75
CA ARG A 88 -5.57 -3.64 -15.05
C ARG A 88 -6.74 -3.48 -14.09
N TRP A 89 -7.13 -2.24 -13.84
CA TRP A 89 -8.23 -1.94 -12.94
C TRP A 89 -9.00 -0.69 -13.37
N VAL A 90 -10.24 -0.60 -12.90
CA VAL A 90 -11.12 0.56 -13.07
C VAL A 90 -11.46 1.11 -11.70
N LYS A 91 -11.30 2.41 -11.51
CA LYS A 91 -11.64 3.12 -10.28
C LYS A 91 -13.12 3.52 -10.23
N GLU A 92 -13.58 3.97 -9.06
CA GLU A 92 -14.98 4.41 -8.88
C GLU A 92 -15.35 5.62 -9.75
N ASP A 93 -14.39 6.49 -10.07
CA ASP A 93 -14.54 7.62 -10.98
C ASP A 93 -14.46 7.22 -12.48
N GLY A 94 -14.33 5.93 -12.78
CA GLY A 94 -14.17 5.39 -14.12
C GLY A 94 -12.75 5.48 -14.69
N SER A 95 -11.80 6.10 -13.99
CA SER A 95 -10.40 6.14 -14.41
C SER A 95 -9.80 4.74 -14.41
N LYS A 96 -8.85 4.51 -15.34
CA LYS A 96 -8.22 3.21 -15.54
C LYS A 96 -6.77 3.24 -15.07
N GLY A 97 -6.31 2.10 -14.58
CA GLY A 97 -4.90 1.88 -14.27
C GLY A 97 -4.43 0.52 -14.74
N ALA A 98 -3.12 0.36 -14.91
CA ALA A 98 -2.50 -0.90 -15.25
C ALA A 98 -1.09 -1.00 -14.67
N LYS A 99 -0.63 -2.22 -14.44
CA LYS A 99 0.74 -2.51 -14.02
C LYS A 99 1.18 -3.85 -14.57
N THR A 100 2.45 -3.93 -14.95
CA THR A 100 3.07 -5.14 -15.50
C THR A 100 4.23 -5.57 -14.62
N TYR A 101 4.37 -6.89 -14.44
CA TYR A 101 5.46 -7.53 -13.71
C TYR A 101 6.05 -8.66 -14.56
N GLY A 102 7.36 -8.85 -14.53
CA GLY A 102 8.07 -9.92 -15.24
C GLY A 102 8.78 -10.88 -14.28
N ASN A 103 8.89 -12.14 -14.69
CA ASN A 103 9.74 -13.14 -14.06
C ASN A 103 10.40 -14.05 -15.10
N CYS A 104 11.72 -14.14 -15.06
CA CYS A 104 12.54 -15.02 -15.90
C CYS A 104 13.21 -16.15 -15.10
N SER A 105 12.88 -16.28 -13.81
CA SER A 105 13.49 -17.27 -12.93
C SER A 105 12.56 -18.45 -12.72
N GLU A 106 12.99 -19.60 -13.24
CA GLU A 106 12.29 -20.87 -13.05
C GLU A 106 12.32 -21.37 -11.60
N SER A 107 13.32 -20.94 -10.82
CA SER A 107 13.54 -21.39 -9.43
C SER A 107 13.00 -20.42 -8.38
N ARG A 108 12.79 -19.14 -8.74
CA ARG A 108 12.36 -18.10 -7.80
C ARG A 108 11.14 -17.35 -8.34
N PRO A 109 9.97 -17.53 -7.71
CA PRO A 109 8.81 -16.74 -8.07
C PRO A 109 9.04 -15.25 -7.77
N ALA A 110 8.66 -14.38 -8.69
CA ALA A 110 8.69 -12.94 -8.47
C ALA A 110 7.48 -12.51 -7.62
N ALA A 111 7.73 -11.88 -6.47
CA ALA A 111 6.66 -11.25 -5.71
C ALA A 111 6.23 -9.95 -6.39
N PHE A 112 4.94 -9.63 -6.32
CA PHE A 112 4.41 -8.34 -6.76
C PHE A 112 3.45 -7.76 -5.73
N SER A 113 3.37 -6.43 -5.72
CA SER A 113 2.43 -5.66 -4.92
C SER A 113 2.10 -4.34 -5.63
N VAL A 114 0.83 -3.96 -5.67
CA VAL A 114 0.37 -2.66 -6.17
C VAL A 114 -0.83 -2.18 -5.38
N GLY A 115 -0.75 -0.94 -4.87
CA GLY A 115 -1.90 -0.21 -4.38
C GLY A 115 -2.72 0.30 -5.58
N VAL A 116 -3.98 -0.11 -5.67
CA VAL A 116 -4.88 0.29 -6.76
C VAL A 116 -5.90 1.35 -6.35
N GLY A 117 -5.95 1.69 -5.05
CA GLY A 117 -6.91 2.63 -4.48
C GLY A 117 -8.31 2.02 -4.41
N TYR A 118 -9.35 2.85 -4.42
CA TYR A 118 -10.75 2.39 -4.51
C TYR A 118 -11.08 2.03 -5.96
N VAL A 119 -11.46 0.78 -6.18
CA VAL A 119 -11.71 0.20 -7.51
C VAL A 119 -13.07 -0.48 -7.58
N VAL A 120 -13.59 -0.62 -8.80
CA VAL A 120 -14.81 -1.38 -9.10
C VAL A 120 -14.51 -2.72 -9.74
N SER A 121 -13.38 -2.85 -10.43
CA SER A 121 -12.90 -4.12 -10.98
C SER A 121 -11.38 -4.16 -11.11
N ILE A 122 -10.83 -5.36 -11.00
CA ILE A 122 -9.44 -5.70 -11.24
C ILE A 122 -9.42 -6.97 -12.08
N GLU A 123 -8.62 -6.96 -13.13
CA GLU A 123 -8.40 -8.10 -14.01
C GLU A 123 -6.91 -8.36 -14.19
N GLY A 124 -6.57 -9.61 -14.44
CA GLY A 124 -5.21 -10.07 -14.70
C GLY A 124 -5.12 -10.92 -15.95
N ARG A 125 -3.95 -10.96 -16.56
CA ARG A 125 -3.59 -11.96 -17.56
C ARG A 125 -2.10 -12.28 -17.48
N VAL A 126 -1.72 -13.48 -17.88
CA VAL A 126 -0.31 -13.88 -17.94
C VAL A 126 0.10 -14.11 -19.40
N CYS A 127 1.24 -13.55 -19.76
CA CYS A 127 1.83 -13.61 -21.08
C CYS A 127 3.22 -14.23 -21.05
N ARG A 128 3.71 -14.61 -22.22
CA ARG A 128 5.09 -15.02 -22.44
C ARG A 128 5.87 -13.91 -23.14
N GLY A 129 7.17 -13.87 -22.92
CA GLY A 129 8.04 -12.87 -23.54
C GLY A 129 9.52 -13.19 -23.40
N THR A 130 10.34 -12.19 -23.70
CA THR A 130 11.77 -12.19 -23.38
C THR A 130 12.00 -11.53 -22.01
N SER A 131 13.26 -11.37 -21.62
CA SER A 131 13.65 -10.61 -20.43
C SER A 131 13.22 -9.15 -20.48
N ASP A 132 13.05 -8.60 -21.68
CA ASP A 132 12.91 -7.17 -21.88
C ASP A 132 11.45 -6.78 -22.11
N GLN A 133 10.67 -7.66 -22.74
CA GLN A 133 9.29 -7.35 -23.10
C GLN A 133 8.43 -8.59 -23.37
N ILE A 134 7.12 -8.36 -23.42
CA ILE A 134 6.13 -9.33 -23.86
C ILE A 134 6.24 -9.48 -25.38
N THR A 135 6.50 -10.69 -25.86
CA THR A 135 6.61 -11.01 -27.30
C THR A 135 5.69 -12.16 -27.71
N GLY A 136 5.14 -12.91 -26.75
CA GLY A 136 4.33 -14.10 -26.98
C GLY A 136 2.86 -13.91 -26.68
N ALA A 137 2.11 -15.02 -26.78
CA ALA A 137 0.68 -15.04 -26.52
C ALA A 137 0.38 -14.77 -25.03
N CYS A 138 -0.69 -14.03 -24.80
CA CYS A 138 -1.28 -13.81 -23.50
C CYS A 138 -2.49 -14.72 -23.31
N SER A 139 -2.77 -15.07 -22.06
CA SER A 139 -4.10 -15.56 -21.68
C SER A 139 -5.17 -14.48 -21.90
N SER A 140 -6.43 -14.90 -21.87
CA SER A 140 -7.55 -13.98 -21.68
C SER A 140 -7.40 -13.21 -20.36
N TRP A 141 -8.10 -12.07 -20.29
CA TRP A 141 -8.26 -11.36 -19.02
C TRP A 141 -9.18 -12.17 -18.10
N GLU A 142 -8.73 -12.38 -16.88
CA GLU A 142 -9.44 -13.10 -15.82
C GLU A 142 -9.73 -12.15 -14.66
N GLY A 143 -10.90 -12.32 -14.03
CA GLY A 143 -11.31 -11.52 -12.88
C GLY A 143 -10.42 -11.79 -11.66
N VAL A 144 -9.75 -10.74 -11.17
CA VAL A 144 -8.97 -10.77 -9.92
C VAL A 144 -9.84 -10.33 -8.75
N TRP A 145 -10.70 -9.33 -8.97
CA TRP A 145 -11.67 -8.85 -7.99
C TRP A 145 -12.70 -7.96 -8.69
N ALA A 146 -13.94 -7.96 -8.21
CA ALA A 146 -14.98 -7.03 -8.64
C ALA A 146 -15.90 -6.66 -7.47
N ARG A 147 -16.46 -5.46 -7.52
CA ARG A 147 -17.49 -5.03 -6.57
C ARG A 147 -18.79 -5.79 -6.85
N GLY A 148 -19.23 -6.60 -5.89
CA GLY A 148 -20.50 -7.34 -5.97
C GLY A 148 -20.39 -8.85 -6.20
N GLY A 149 -19.18 -9.38 -6.36
CA GLY A 149 -18.93 -10.82 -6.56
C GLY A 149 -18.62 -11.16 -8.01
#